data_AF-A0A372JIQ0-F1
#
_entry.id   AF-A0A372JIQ0-F1
#
_cell.length_a   1.000
_cell.length_b   1.000
_cell.length_c   1.000
_cell.angle_alpha   90.00
_cell.angle_beta   90.00
_cell.angle_gamma   90.00
#
_symmetry.space_group_name_H-M   'P 1'
#
loop_
_entity.id
_entity.type
_entity.pdbx_description
1 polymer ?
#
loop_
_entity_poly.entity_id
_entity_poly.type
_entity_poly.pdbx_seq_one_letter_code
_entity_poly.pdbx_strand_id
1 'polypeptide(L)'
;MGRHTRLEAPEDEAQPMPAGPSPGPRWKQLVEHVPFPLMPLVALMLAVGVIVLAYSTQQISLNFNKSPQAATPQDANGPSDGTMSQRSPGGSHASRGAGRSDLTVAFRVASRTSAGFRGIVTISNHGSRTVPKWALAFRVPGGTVRAVGGATVVKTGRVVHVRSRAGQALPPGASLRVTYTSVGPVAAPVDCLLNREPCVRA
;
A
#
# COMPACT_ATOMS: atom_id res chain seq x y z
N MET A 1 26.52 27.19 -69.88
CA MET A 1 25.81 26.63 -71.07
C MET A 1 26.76 25.61 -71.67
N GLY A 2 26.47 24.34 -71.91
CA GLY A 2 25.29 23.49 -71.80
C GLY A 2 25.76 22.03 -71.91
N ARG A 3 24.97 21.11 -71.37
CA ARG A 3 25.20 19.67 -71.28
C ARG A 3 24.99 18.96 -72.62
N HIS A 4 25.79 17.94 -72.92
CA HIS A 4 25.44 16.76 -73.74
C HIS A 4 26.23 15.56 -73.17
N THR A 5 25.76 14.82 -72.16
CA THR A 5 24.93 13.58 -72.22
C THR A 5 25.43 12.50 -73.20
N ARG A 6 25.97 11.40 -72.65
CA ARG A 6 25.82 10.06 -73.20
C ARG A 6 25.40 9.12 -72.06
N LEU A 7 24.22 8.54 -72.21
CA LEU A 7 23.63 7.46 -71.42
C LEU A 7 23.95 6.14 -72.12
N GLU A 8 24.36 5.11 -71.37
CA GLU A 8 23.92 3.72 -71.56
C GLU A 8 24.21 2.96 -70.24
N ALA A 9 23.31 2.06 -69.86
CA ALA A 9 23.11 1.50 -68.51
C ALA A 9 23.76 0.09 -68.35
N PRO A 10 23.27 -0.80 -67.46
CA PRO A 10 23.72 -1.02 -66.08
C PRO A 10 24.32 -2.43 -65.89
N GLU A 11 25.54 -2.56 -65.36
CA GLU A 11 26.04 -3.85 -64.87
C GLU A 11 25.80 -3.94 -63.37
N ASP A 12 24.59 -4.45 -63.12
CA ASP A 12 24.16 -5.18 -61.95
C ASP A 12 25.12 -6.35 -61.69
N GLU A 13 26.12 -6.16 -60.83
CA GLU A 13 26.82 -7.28 -60.20
C GLU A 13 27.20 -6.89 -58.77
N ALA A 14 26.17 -6.77 -57.94
CA ALA A 14 26.28 -6.90 -56.50
C ALA A 14 26.92 -8.26 -56.19
N GLN A 15 28.23 -8.27 -55.95
CA GLN A 15 28.91 -9.43 -55.39
C GLN A 15 28.22 -9.82 -54.06
N PRO A 16 27.64 -11.03 -53.94
CA PRO A 16 27.10 -11.48 -52.67
C PRO A 16 28.29 -11.74 -51.73
N MET A 17 28.50 -10.83 -50.79
CA MET A 17 29.37 -11.09 -49.65
C MET A 17 28.87 -12.37 -48.94
N PRO A 18 29.77 -13.27 -48.50
CA PRO A 18 29.38 -14.45 -47.77
C PRO A 18 28.61 -14.01 -46.51
N ALA A 19 27.39 -14.53 -46.39
CA ALA A 19 26.52 -14.32 -45.24
C ALA A 19 27.30 -14.61 -43.95
N GLY A 20 27.60 -13.56 -43.20
CA GLY A 20 28.05 -13.70 -41.82
C GLY A 20 27.02 -14.48 -41.02
N PRO A 21 27.44 -15.25 -40.00
CA PRO A 21 26.55 -16.12 -39.25
C PRO A 21 25.35 -15.34 -38.69
N SER A 22 24.15 -15.79 -39.07
CA SER A 22 22.87 -15.23 -38.62
C SER A 22 22.80 -15.15 -37.09
N PRO A 23 22.23 -14.07 -36.52
CA PRO A 23 21.97 -14.01 -35.09
C PRO A 23 20.82 -14.97 -34.78
N GLY A 24 21.19 -16.15 -34.27
CA GLY A 24 20.22 -17.14 -33.79
C GLY A 24 19.33 -16.56 -32.68
N PRO A 25 18.11 -17.11 -32.50
CA PRO A 25 17.18 -16.64 -31.50
C PRO A 25 17.78 -16.68 -30.09
N ARG A 26 17.89 -15.49 -29.50
CA ARG A 26 18.56 -15.12 -28.23
C ARG A 26 17.91 -15.69 -26.96
N TRP A 27 17.18 -16.79 -27.08
CA TRP A 27 16.36 -17.38 -26.02
C TRP A 27 17.03 -18.60 -25.38
N LYS A 28 18.01 -19.20 -26.07
CA LYS A 28 18.69 -20.42 -25.60
C LYS A 28 19.70 -20.18 -24.46
N GLN A 29 20.03 -18.93 -24.11
CA GLN A 29 20.87 -18.61 -22.95
C GLN A 29 20.09 -18.45 -21.64
N LEU A 30 18.75 -18.47 -21.67
CA LEU A 30 17.93 -18.39 -20.46
C LEU A 30 17.60 -19.75 -19.84
N VAL A 31 17.98 -20.86 -20.50
CA VAL A 31 17.65 -22.22 -20.06
C VAL A 31 18.84 -22.92 -19.39
N GLU A 32 20.06 -22.38 -19.53
CA GLU A 32 21.29 -23.01 -19.04
C GLU A 32 21.69 -22.58 -17.61
N HIS A 33 20.84 -21.83 -16.90
CA HIS A 33 21.09 -21.38 -15.52
C HIS A 33 19.93 -21.67 -14.56
N VAL A 34 19.09 -22.65 -14.87
CA VAL A 34 18.12 -23.18 -13.90
C VAL A 34 18.79 -24.35 -13.17
N PRO A 35 19.27 -24.17 -11.91
CA PRO A 35 19.70 -25.31 -11.12
C PRO A 35 18.48 -26.21 -10.87
N PHE A 36 18.59 -27.45 -11.34
CA PHE A 36 17.71 -28.58 -11.02
C PHE A 36 17.68 -28.78 -9.50
N PRO A 37 16.70 -28.21 -8.78
CA PRO A 37 15.65 -29.04 -8.18
C PRO A 37 14.28 -28.33 -8.00
N LEU A 38 13.90 -27.35 -8.82
CA LEU A 38 12.70 -26.51 -8.60
C LEU A 38 11.44 -26.87 -9.41
N MET A 39 11.46 -27.93 -10.23
CA MET A 39 10.27 -28.39 -10.98
C MET A 39 9.04 -28.78 -10.10
N PRO A 40 9.18 -29.42 -8.92
CA PRO A 40 8.00 -29.82 -8.12
C PRO A 40 7.21 -28.64 -7.52
N LEU A 41 7.87 -27.51 -7.26
CA LEU A 41 7.27 -26.36 -6.56
C LEU A 41 6.33 -25.55 -7.46
N VAL A 42 6.60 -25.47 -8.76
CA VAL A 42 5.73 -24.76 -9.71
C VAL A 42 4.40 -25.48 -9.89
N ALA A 43 4.41 -26.82 -9.92
CA ALA A 43 3.20 -27.64 -10.00
C ALA A 43 2.31 -27.48 -8.74
N LEU A 44 2.92 -27.39 -7.56
CA LEU A 44 2.18 -27.22 -6.30
C LEU A 44 1.46 -25.87 -6.22
N MET A 45 2.02 -24.81 -6.81
CA MET A 45 1.42 -23.46 -6.76
C MET A 45 0.14 -23.34 -7.61
N LEU A 46 0.05 -24.09 -8.73
CA LEU A 46 -1.14 -24.10 -9.60
C LEU A 46 -2.34 -24.80 -8.95
N ALA A 47 -2.11 -25.86 -8.17
CA ALA A 47 -3.19 -26.58 -7.49
C ALA A 47 -3.84 -25.75 -6.37
N VAL A 48 -3.06 -24.95 -5.64
CA VAL A 48 -3.58 -24.09 -4.55
C VAL A 48 -4.45 -22.94 -5.09
N GLY A 49 -4.15 -22.43 -6.28
CA GLY A 49 -4.89 -21.32 -6.90
C GLY A 49 -6.36 -21.65 -7.21
N VAL A 50 -6.68 -22.91 -7.54
CA VAL A 50 -8.06 -23.33 -7.88
C VAL A 50 -8.95 -23.46 -6.64
N ILE A 51 -8.37 -23.75 -5.46
CA ILE A 51 -9.12 -24.01 -4.22
C ILE A 51 -9.72 -22.72 -3.60
N VAL A 52 -9.16 -21.53 -3.89
CA VAL A 52 -9.54 -20.27 -3.23
C VAL A 52 -10.78 -19.60 -3.86
N LEU A 53 -11.20 -20.00 -5.07
CA LEU A 53 -12.29 -19.31 -5.78
C LEU A 53 -13.72 -19.69 -5.30
N ALA A 54 -13.87 -20.72 -4.47
CA ALA A 54 -15.19 -21.23 -4.03
C ALA A 54 -15.74 -20.58 -2.73
N TYR A 55 -14.96 -19.79 -1.99
CA TYR A 55 -15.36 -19.24 -0.67
C TYR A 55 -16.00 -17.83 -0.71
N SER A 56 -16.40 -17.32 -1.88
CA SER A 56 -16.63 -15.88 -2.07
C SER A 56 -18.09 -15.36 -2.02
N THR A 57 -19.13 -16.17 -1.77
CA THR A 57 -20.51 -15.69 -2.06
C THR A 57 -21.57 -15.98 -1.00
N GLN A 58 -21.35 -15.70 0.29
CA GLN A 58 -22.39 -15.97 1.29
C GLN A 58 -22.77 -14.90 2.31
N GLN A 59 -22.56 -13.59 2.12
CA GLN A 59 -23.18 -12.61 3.03
C GLN A 59 -23.69 -11.34 2.33
N ILE A 60 -24.86 -11.43 1.72
CA ILE A 60 -25.77 -10.30 1.59
C ILE A 60 -27.09 -10.72 2.27
N SER A 61 -27.15 -10.64 3.60
CA SER A 61 -28.43 -10.64 4.31
C SER A 61 -28.97 -9.22 4.30
N LEU A 62 -29.77 -8.89 3.29
CA LEU A 62 -30.58 -7.67 3.37
C LEU A 62 -31.68 -7.91 4.40
N ASN A 63 -31.49 -7.36 5.59
CA ASN A 63 -32.48 -7.31 6.65
C ASN A 63 -33.61 -6.38 6.21
N PHE A 64 -34.60 -6.94 5.52
CA PHE A 64 -35.83 -6.25 5.16
C PHE A 64 -36.86 -6.39 6.29
N ASN A 65 -36.53 -6.00 7.52
CA ASN A 65 -37.57 -5.78 8.53
C ASN A 65 -38.18 -4.40 8.36
N LYS A 66 -38.87 -4.20 7.22
CA LYS A 66 -39.81 -3.08 7.05
C LYS A 66 -41.19 -3.59 7.49
N SER A 67 -41.47 -3.47 8.78
CA SER A 67 -42.83 -3.70 9.29
C SER A 67 -43.78 -2.71 8.60
N PRO A 68 -44.91 -3.15 8.02
CA PRO A 68 -45.93 -2.21 7.58
C PRO A 68 -46.56 -1.58 8.82
N GLN A 69 -46.48 -0.25 8.91
CA GLN A 69 -47.30 0.53 9.84
C GLN A 69 -48.77 0.24 9.53
N ALA A 70 -49.39 -0.60 10.35
CA ALA A 70 -50.84 -0.67 10.43
C ALA A 70 -51.31 0.65 11.06
N ALA A 71 -51.95 1.49 10.24
CA ALA A 71 -52.68 2.64 10.71
C ALA A 71 -53.78 2.18 11.68
N THR A 72 -53.75 2.70 12.90
CA THR A 72 -54.92 2.72 13.78
C THR A 72 -55.04 4.11 14.40
N PRO A 73 -56.27 4.59 14.65
CA PRO A 73 -56.59 6.00 14.86
C PRO A 73 -56.20 6.49 16.25
N GLN A 74 -55.97 7.79 16.35
CA GLN A 74 -55.83 8.58 17.58
C GLN A 74 -56.91 8.24 18.60
N ASP A 75 -56.47 7.82 19.80
CA ASP A 75 -57.19 8.07 21.04
C ASP A 75 -56.30 8.90 21.96
N ALA A 76 -56.83 10.06 22.33
CA ALA A 76 -56.25 11.00 23.28
C ALA A 76 -56.47 10.53 24.73
N ASN A 77 -55.58 10.99 25.62
CA ASN A 77 -55.57 10.91 27.10
C ASN A 77 -54.76 9.78 27.74
N GLY A 78 -53.57 10.14 28.24
CA GLY A 78 -52.82 9.41 29.26
C GLY A 78 -51.63 10.25 29.79
N PRO A 79 -51.38 10.35 31.12
CA PRO A 79 -50.34 11.21 31.67
C PRO A 79 -48.94 10.74 31.27
N SER A 80 -48.06 11.68 30.92
CA SER A 80 -46.65 11.42 30.62
C SER A 80 -45.85 11.12 31.88
N ASP A 81 -45.86 9.86 32.32
CA ASP A 81 -44.90 9.32 33.28
C ASP A 81 -44.20 8.11 32.66
N GLY A 82 -43.05 8.41 32.05
CA GLY A 82 -42.18 7.45 31.37
C GLY A 82 -40.72 7.78 31.67
N THR A 83 -40.34 7.51 32.90
CA THR A 83 -38.96 7.35 33.39
C THR A 83 -38.03 6.71 32.34
N MET A 84 -37.22 7.52 31.64
CA MET A 84 -35.98 7.05 31.03
C MET A 84 -34.85 7.02 32.09
N SER A 85 -35.08 6.22 33.12
CA SER A 85 -34.00 5.59 33.88
C SER A 85 -33.67 4.26 33.21
N GLN A 86 -32.82 4.31 32.18
CA GLN A 86 -31.93 3.20 31.85
C GLN A 86 -30.54 3.74 31.52
N ARG A 87 -29.90 4.30 32.54
CA ARG A 87 -28.45 4.22 32.66
C ARG A 87 -28.11 2.77 32.99
N SER A 88 -27.94 1.97 31.94
CA SER A 88 -27.38 0.63 32.05
C SER A 88 -25.84 0.74 32.03
N PRO A 89 -25.12 0.39 33.11
CA PRO A 89 -23.66 0.29 33.10
C PRO A 89 -23.29 -1.06 32.50
N GLY A 90 -23.12 -1.11 31.18
CA GLY A 90 -22.81 -2.36 30.49
C GLY A 90 -23.05 -2.38 29.00
N GLY A 91 -23.45 -1.25 28.40
CA GLY A 91 -23.49 -1.12 26.95
C GLY A 91 -22.08 -1.11 26.39
N SER A 92 -21.53 -2.30 26.11
CA SER A 92 -20.57 -2.47 25.03
C SER A 92 -21.16 -1.79 23.81
N HIS A 93 -20.68 -0.57 23.54
CA HIS A 93 -20.94 0.12 22.29
C HIS A 93 -20.73 -0.91 21.20
N ALA A 94 -21.77 -1.18 20.41
CA ALA A 94 -21.69 -2.04 19.24
C ALA A 94 -20.40 -1.67 18.51
N SER A 95 -19.44 -2.59 18.48
CA SER A 95 -18.10 -2.41 17.94
C SER A 95 -18.18 -2.21 16.42
N ARG A 96 -18.66 -1.03 15.99
CA ARG A 96 -18.39 -0.45 14.67
C ARG A 96 -16.91 -0.07 14.66
N GLY A 97 -16.04 -1.06 14.50
CA GLY A 97 -14.59 -0.81 14.46
C GLY A 97 -13.70 -1.91 15.00
N ALA A 98 -14.15 -3.17 15.07
CA ALA A 98 -13.24 -4.29 15.27
C ALA A 98 -12.31 -4.41 14.05
N GLY A 99 -11.18 -3.71 14.08
CA GLY A 99 -10.18 -3.70 13.01
C GLY A 99 -9.60 -2.33 12.67
N ARG A 100 -10.04 -1.23 13.30
CA ARG A 100 -9.34 0.05 13.12
C ARG A 100 -8.19 0.13 14.12
N SER A 101 -6.98 0.23 13.60
CA SER A 101 -5.78 0.54 14.39
C SER A 101 -6.02 1.83 15.20
N ASP A 102 -5.86 1.74 16.52
CA ASP A 102 -5.86 2.88 17.45
C ASP A 102 -4.63 3.79 17.28
N LEU A 103 -3.69 3.38 16.43
CA LEU A 103 -2.55 4.18 16.03
C LEU A 103 -2.85 4.95 14.76
N THR A 104 -2.48 6.22 14.72
CA THR A 104 -2.59 7.07 13.54
C THR A 104 -1.22 7.58 13.10
N VAL A 105 -1.12 7.90 11.81
CA VAL A 105 0.11 8.39 11.19
C VAL A 105 -0.19 9.63 10.36
N ALA A 106 0.50 10.73 10.66
CA ALA A 106 0.45 11.97 9.90
C ALA A 106 1.79 12.26 9.23
N PHE A 107 1.75 12.60 7.94
CA PHE A 107 2.92 13.04 7.18
C PHE A 107 2.81 14.53 6.88
N ARG A 108 3.89 15.28 7.12
CA ARG A 108 4.00 16.68 6.73
C ARG A 108 5.36 16.99 6.13
N VAL A 109 5.41 17.93 5.20
CA VAL A 109 6.66 18.46 4.67
C VAL A 109 7.14 19.58 5.59
N ALA A 110 8.38 19.47 6.06
CA ALA A 110 8.99 20.45 6.95
C ALA A 110 9.74 21.54 6.17
N SER A 111 10.48 21.14 5.14
CA SER A 111 11.20 22.06 4.26
C SER A 111 11.46 21.42 2.90
N ARG A 112 11.75 22.24 1.89
CA ARG A 112 12.00 21.82 0.51
C ARG A 112 13.29 22.47 0.00
N THR A 113 13.97 21.80 -0.90
CA THR A 113 15.11 22.31 -1.67
C THR A 113 14.89 22.02 -3.15
N SER A 114 15.77 22.50 -4.02
CA SER A 114 15.72 22.17 -5.45
C SER A 114 15.87 20.67 -5.74
N ALA A 115 16.59 19.95 -4.89
CA ALA A 115 16.89 18.52 -5.09
C ALA A 115 15.96 17.56 -4.31
N GLY A 116 15.14 18.06 -3.38
CA GLY A 116 14.35 17.19 -2.51
C GLY A 116 13.62 17.91 -1.38
N PHE A 117 13.29 17.17 -0.33
CA PHE A 117 12.58 17.71 0.81
C PHE A 117 12.84 16.95 2.11
N ARG A 118 12.61 17.64 3.23
CA ARG A 118 12.56 17.04 4.57
C ARG A 118 11.11 16.86 4.98
N GLY A 119 10.74 15.65 5.35
CA GLY A 119 9.43 15.32 5.90
C GLY A 119 9.49 15.01 7.40
N ILE A 120 8.33 15.11 8.05
CA ILE A 120 8.09 14.67 9.41
C ILE A 120 6.90 13.70 9.39
N VAL A 121 7.10 12.54 10.00
CA VAL A 121 6.05 11.59 10.34
C VAL A 121 5.72 11.76 11.82
N THR A 122 4.45 11.85 12.16
CA THR A 122 3.96 11.80 13.54
C THR A 122 3.16 10.53 13.72
N ILE A 123 3.53 9.72 14.72
CA ILE A 123 2.80 8.50 15.09
C ILE A 123 2.14 8.79 16.43
N SER A 124 0.82 8.59 16.50
CA SER A 124 0.02 8.91 17.68
C SER A 124 -0.74 7.67 18.14
N ASN A 125 -0.81 7.46 19.46
CA ASN A 125 -1.56 6.37 20.06
C ASN A 125 -2.84 6.90 20.70
N HIS A 126 -3.98 6.59 20.10
CA HIS A 126 -5.30 6.95 20.61
C HIS A 126 -5.96 5.82 21.40
N GLY A 127 -5.27 4.68 21.53
CA GLY A 127 -5.76 3.52 22.26
C GLY A 127 -5.52 3.63 23.75
N SER A 128 -6.02 2.65 24.50
CA SER A 128 -5.90 2.57 25.95
C SER A 128 -4.66 1.81 26.43
N ARG A 129 -3.85 1.26 25.52
CA ARG A 129 -2.68 0.43 25.84
C ARG A 129 -1.39 1.07 25.33
N THR A 130 -0.32 0.94 26.11
CA THR A 130 1.04 1.31 25.67
C THR A 130 1.48 0.40 24.54
N VAL A 131 2.04 0.97 23.48
CA VAL A 131 2.68 0.24 22.39
C VAL A 131 4.18 0.16 22.65
N PRO A 132 4.71 -0.98 23.11
CA PRO A 132 6.09 -1.07 23.57
C PRO A 132 7.11 -1.00 22.42
N LYS A 133 6.71 -1.49 21.24
CA LYS A 133 7.51 -1.48 20.02
C LYS A 133 6.60 -1.15 18.85
N TRP A 134 7.12 -0.37 17.92
CA TRP A 134 6.41 -0.04 16.69
C TRP A 134 7.35 -0.17 15.50
N ALA A 135 6.77 -0.45 14.33
CA ALA A 135 7.48 -0.51 13.06
C ALA A 135 6.67 0.20 11.97
N LEU A 136 7.31 1.12 11.25
CA LEU A 136 6.70 1.89 10.18
C LEU A 136 7.38 1.58 8.86
N ALA A 137 6.60 1.32 7.83
CA ALA A 137 7.04 1.27 6.45
C ALA A 137 6.24 2.22 5.58
N PHE A 138 6.89 2.85 4.59
CA PHE A 138 6.22 3.72 3.62
C PHE A 138 7.08 3.92 2.37
N ARG A 139 6.46 4.43 1.30
CA ARG A 139 7.11 4.83 0.06
C ARG A 139 6.79 6.28 -0.26
N VAL A 140 7.76 7.01 -0.82
CA VAL A 140 7.54 8.35 -1.39
C VAL A 140 7.49 8.21 -2.92
N PRO A 141 6.35 8.48 -3.58
CA PRO A 141 6.26 8.42 -5.05
C PRO A 141 7.29 9.33 -5.72
N GLY A 142 8.03 8.79 -6.69
CA GLY A 142 9.11 9.52 -7.39
C GLY A 142 10.32 9.89 -6.53
N GLY A 143 10.31 9.59 -5.22
CA GLY A 143 11.34 9.96 -4.28
C GLY A 143 12.20 8.79 -3.81
N THR A 144 13.40 9.11 -3.33
CA THR A 144 14.27 8.16 -2.63
C THR A 144 14.68 8.75 -1.28
N VAL A 145 14.30 8.09 -0.20
CA VAL A 145 14.66 8.52 1.15
C VAL A 145 16.12 8.16 1.43
N ARG A 146 16.91 9.15 1.83
CA ARG A 146 18.36 9.03 2.07
C ARG A 146 18.71 8.96 3.55
N ALA A 147 17.95 9.64 4.39
CA ALA A 147 18.20 9.70 5.82
C ALA A 147 16.88 9.68 6.60
N VAL A 148 16.91 9.08 7.79
CA VAL A 148 15.78 9.06 8.73
C VAL A 148 16.31 9.31 10.14
N GLY A 149 15.62 10.14 10.92
CA GLY A 149 15.93 10.48 12.30
C GLY A 149 14.74 10.23 13.24
N GLY A 150 15.00 10.09 14.53
CA GLY A 150 13.95 9.84 15.55
C GLY A 150 13.48 8.38 15.67
N ALA A 151 14.07 7.47 14.89
CA ALA A 151 13.78 6.04 14.89
C ALA A 151 15.07 5.21 14.74
N THR A 152 14.97 3.88 14.86
CA THR A 152 16.00 2.94 14.38
C THR A 152 15.72 2.61 12.93
N VAL A 153 16.70 2.85 12.06
CA VAL A 153 16.58 2.60 10.62
C VAL A 153 16.84 1.13 10.32
N VAL A 154 15.93 0.48 9.60
CA VAL A 154 16.11 -0.88 9.08
C VAL A 154 16.49 -0.84 7.62
N LYS A 155 15.82 0.03 6.84
CA LYS A 155 16.06 0.19 5.40
C LYS A 155 15.67 1.59 4.94
N THR A 156 16.47 2.17 4.05
CA THR A 156 16.17 3.40 3.31
C THR A 156 16.08 3.10 1.81
N GLY A 157 15.83 4.12 0.98
CA GLY A 157 15.67 3.98 -0.46
C GLY A 157 14.25 4.29 -0.92
N ARG A 158 13.74 3.51 -1.88
CA ARG A 158 12.36 3.65 -2.41
C ARG A 158 11.31 3.25 -1.39
N VAL A 159 11.56 2.17 -0.64
CA VAL A 159 10.71 1.73 0.47
C VAL A 159 11.51 1.87 1.75
N VAL A 160 10.97 2.64 2.69
CA VAL A 160 11.58 2.88 3.99
C VAL A 160 11.01 1.89 4.99
N HIS A 161 11.87 1.34 5.84
CA HIS A 161 11.48 0.59 7.02
C HIS A 161 12.22 1.14 8.22
N VAL A 162 11.48 1.54 9.24
CA VAL A 162 12.01 1.99 10.52
C VAL A 162 11.24 1.36 11.68
N ARG A 163 11.88 1.34 12.84
CA ARG A 163 11.28 0.81 14.07
C ARG A 163 11.62 1.68 15.28
N SER A 164 10.91 1.44 16.38
CA SER A 164 11.19 2.06 17.66
C SER A 164 12.64 1.79 18.10
N ARG A 165 13.23 2.81 18.73
CA ARG A 165 14.49 2.66 19.47
C ARG A 165 14.26 1.87 20.76
N ALA A 166 15.32 1.40 21.39
CA ALA A 166 15.24 0.81 22.73
C ALA A 166 14.64 1.84 23.71
N GLY A 167 13.67 1.41 24.53
CA GLY A 167 12.97 2.29 25.48
C GLY A 167 11.95 3.26 24.87
N GLN A 168 11.83 3.33 23.54
CA GLN A 168 10.89 4.25 22.86
C GLN A 168 9.49 3.63 22.72
N ALA A 169 8.88 3.33 23.87
CA ALA A 169 7.47 2.94 23.92
C ALA A 169 6.57 4.15 23.60
N LEU A 170 5.35 3.87 23.15
CA LEU A 170 4.33 4.88 22.85
C LEU A 170 3.12 4.67 23.78
N PRO A 171 3.05 5.38 24.92
CA PRO A 171 1.93 5.31 25.85
C PRO A 171 0.59 5.74 25.24
N PRO A 172 -0.54 5.43 25.88
CA PRO A 172 -1.85 5.98 25.53
C PRO A 172 -1.82 7.52 25.48
N GLY A 173 -2.44 8.10 24.44
CA GLY A 173 -2.48 9.55 24.21
C GLY A 173 -1.17 10.19 23.76
N ALA A 174 -0.05 9.45 23.75
CA ALA A 174 1.24 9.99 23.38
C ALA A 174 1.43 10.05 21.86
N SER A 175 2.37 10.90 21.44
CA SER A 175 2.80 11.02 20.05
C SER A 175 4.31 11.11 19.95
N LEU A 176 4.88 10.57 18.88
CA LEU A 176 6.31 10.68 18.58
C LEU A 176 6.54 11.15 17.15
N ARG A 177 7.73 11.69 16.91
CA ARG A 177 8.11 12.26 15.61
C ARG A 177 9.32 11.55 15.01
N VAL A 178 9.20 11.21 13.74
CA VAL A 178 10.26 10.67 12.89
C VAL A 178 10.51 11.68 11.77
N THR A 179 11.76 12.02 11.49
CA THR A 179 12.12 12.91 10.38
C THR A 179 12.72 12.11 9.25
N TYR A 180 12.51 12.51 8.00
CA TYR A 180 13.17 11.88 6.86
C TYR A 180 13.57 12.93 5.82
N THR A 181 14.64 12.64 5.08
CA THR A 181 15.09 13.44 3.94
C THR A 181 14.95 12.60 2.68
N SER A 182 14.19 13.10 1.70
CA SER A 182 13.99 12.48 0.40
C SER A 182 14.61 13.32 -0.70
N VAL A 183 15.22 12.66 -1.67
CA VAL A 183 15.61 13.25 -2.96
C VAL A 183 14.50 12.98 -3.95
N GLY A 184 14.18 13.95 -4.81
CA GLY A 184 13.10 13.87 -5.79
C GLY A 184 11.90 14.78 -5.47
N PRO A 185 10.82 14.69 -6.27
CA PRO A 185 9.65 15.56 -6.12
C PRO A 185 8.99 15.38 -4.76
N VAL A 186 8.36 16.45 -4.29
CA VAL A 186 7.54 16.42 -3.09
C VAL A 186 6.26 15.66 -3.38
N ALA A 187 6.05 14.55 -2.69
CA ALA A 187 4.86 13.74 -2.82
C ALA A 187 4.41 13.22 -1.45
N ALA A 188 3.09 13.02 -1.32
CA ALA A 188 2.51 12.38 -0.15
C ALA A 188 2.94 10.89 -0.11
N PRO A 189 3.37 10.37 1.05
CA PRO A 189 3.71 8.96 1.16
C PRO A 189 2.54 8.00 0.90
N VAL A 190 2.85 6.90 0.23
CA VAL A 190 1.95 5.80 -0.13
C VAL A 190 2.44 4.50 0.49
N ASP A 191 1.62 3.44 0.39
CA ASP A 191 1.93 2.10 0.92
C ASP A 191 2.36 2.14 2.39
N CYS A 192 1.69 2.98 3.19
CA CYS A 192 2.02 3.16 4.60
C CYS A 192 1.51 1.97 5.41
N LEU A 193 2.44 1.30 6.11
CA LEU A 193 2.14 0.23 7.06
C LEU A 193 2.72 0.58 8.43
N LEU A 194 1.89 0.50 9.46
CA LEU A 194 2.29 0.59 10.86
C LEU A 194 1.98 -0.75 11.53
N ASN A 195 3.00 -1.38 12.11
CA ASN A 195 2.89 -2.71 12.73
C ASN A 195 2.29 -3.79 11.81
N ARG A 196 2.57 -3.69 10.50
CA ARG A 196 2.05 -4.56 9.42
C ARG A 196 0.59 -4.32 9.05
N GLU A 197 -0.06 -3.31 9.60
CA GLU A 197 -1.42 -2.91 9.23
C GLU A 197 -1.38 -1.61 8.40
N PRO A 198 -2.31 -1.41 7.45
CA PRO A 198 -2.45 -0.14 6.74
C PRO A 198 -2.58 1.04 7.72
N CYS A 199 -1.78 2.09 7.48
CA CYS A 199 -1.82 3.27 8.35
C CYS A 199 -3.20 3.94 8.30
N VAL A 200 -3.72 4.25 9.49
CA VAL A 200 -4.83 5.20 9.63
C VAL A 200 -4.25 6.61 9.56
N ARG A 201 -4.72 7.44 8.63
CA ARG A 201 -4.30 8.84 8.56
C ARG A 201 -5.01 9.67 9.63
N ALA A 202 -4.23 10.53 10.30
CA ALA A 202 -4.74 11.56 11.19
C ALA A 202 -5.04 12.85 10.41
#